data_AF-A0A1Y4C6R3-F1
#
_entry.id   AF-A0A1Y4C6R3-F1
#
_cell.length_a   1.000
_cell.length_b   1.000
_cell.length_c   1.000
_cell.angle_alpha   90.00
_cell.angle_beta   90.00
_cell.angle_gamma   90.00
#
_symmetry.space_group_name_H-M   'P 1'
#
loop_
_entity.id
_entity.type
_entity.pdbx_description
1 polymer ?
#
loop_
_entity_poly.entity_id
_entity_poly.type
_entity_poly.pdbx_seq_one_letter_code
_entity_poly.pdbx_strand_id
1 'polypeptide(L)'
;MRKLLEKWKWLWGSDRTKYYAVTAVFVLSVFFFSENNVIRWINTRFEISRQEEIISEYRKNIKEAGRRLEALGSDLDTLETFAREDFYFHEPGEDVFVCMPE
;
A
#
# COMPACT_ATOMS: atom_id res chain seq x y z
N MET A 1 -42.34 29.10 -10.09
CA MET A 1 -42.84 27.73 -10.41
C MET A 1 -43.28 27.55 -11.86
N ARG A 2 -44.15 28.41 -12.44
CA ARG A 2 -44.60 28.28 -13.85
C ARG A 2 -43.47 28.20 -14.89
N LYS A 3 -42.43 29.02 -14.77
CA LYS A 3 -41.25 28.99 -15.67
C LYS A 3 -40.44 27.68 -15.60
N LEU A 4 -40.46 26.99 -14.46
CA LEU A 4 -39.79 25.69 -14.30
C LEU A 4 -40.61 24.60 -14.99
N LEU A 5 -41.93 24.62 -14.81
CA LEU A 5 -42.85 23.70 -15.48
C LEU A 5 -42.76 23.80 -17.01
N GLU A 6 -42.70 25.00 -17.57
CA GLU A 6 -42.54 25.21 -19.02
C GLU A 6 -41.19 24.70 -19.55
N LYS A 7 -40.09 24.94 -18.82
CA LYS A 7 -38.77 24.38 -19.16
C LYS A 7 -38.77 22.85 -19.11
N TRP A 8 -39.41 22.27 -18.10
CA TRP A 8 -39.57 20.82 -17.97
C TRP A 8 -40.39 20.24 -19.13
N LYS A 9 -41.48 20.90 -19.53
CA LYS A 9 -42.31 20.50 -20.67
C LYS A 9 -41.55 20.59 -22.00
N TRP A 10 -40.74 21.62 -22.20
CA TRP A 10 -39.91 21.79 -23.39
C TRP A 10 -38.77 20.75 -23.45
N LEU A 11 -38.11 20.49 -22.32
CA LEU A 11 -37.08 19.45 -22.22
C LEU A 11 -37.63 18.05 -22.50
N TRP A 12 -38.84 17.73 -22.02
CA TRP A 12 -39.51 16.45 -22.26
C TRP A 12 -40.27 16.37 -23.59
N GLY A 13 -40.47 17.50 -24.28
CA GLY A 13 -41.18 17.56 -25.57
C GLY A 13 -40.33 17.13 -26.78
N SER A 14 -39.02 17.03 -26.63
CA SER A 14 -38.11 16.58 -27.68
C SER A 14 -37.84 15.08 -27.56
N ASP A 15 -38.07 14.32 -28.63
CA ASP A 15 -37.90 12.86 -28.61
C ASP A 15 -36.45 12.43 -28.39
N ARG A 16 -35.49 13.28 -28.78
CA ARG A 16 -34.06 13.03 -28.56
C ARG A 16 -33.67 13.06 -27.08
N THR A 17 -34.30 13.91 -26.27
CA THR A 17 -34.02 14.01 -24.83
C THR A 17 -34.40 12.74 -24.08
N LYS A 18 -35.42 12.01 -24.56
CA LYS A 18 -35.83 10.72 -23.98
C LYS A 18 -34.73 9.67 -24.16
N TYR A 19 -34.12 9.60 -25.34
CA TYR A 19 -32.98 8.71 -25.59
C TYR A 19 -31.78 9.08 -24.71
N TYR A 20 -31.43 10.36 -24.62
CA TYR A 20 -30.34 10.79 -23.72
C TYR A 20 -30.64 10.51 -22.25
N ALA A 21 -31.88 10.67 -21.79
CA ALA A 21 -32.26 10.35 -20.42
C ALA A 21 -32.14 8.85 -20.15
N VAL A 22 -32.62 8.00 -21.06
CA VAL A 22 -32.50 6.54 -20.94
C VAL A 22 -31.03 6.10 -20.99
N THR A 23 -30.22 6.66 -21.89
CA THR A 23 -28.78 6.38 -21.95
C THR A 23 -28.06 6.86 -20.70
N ALA A 24 -28.40 8.05 -20.17
CA ALA A 24 -27.79 8.56 -18.95
C ALA A 24 -28.15 7.68 -17.73
N VAL A 25 -29.41 7.25 -17.62
CA VAL A 25 -29.83 6.31 -16.57
C VAL A 25 -29.12 4.97 -16.74
N PHE A 26 -29.03 4.43 -17.97
CA PHE A 26 -28.31 3.19 -18.23
C PHE A 26 -26.82 3.28 -17.87
N VAL A 27 -26.16 4.37 -18.26
CA VAL A 27 -24.77 4.66 -17.91
C VAL A 27 -24.61 4.74 -16.40
N LEU A 28 -25.43 5.54 -15.72
CA LEU A 28 -25.40 5.65 -14.25
C LEU A 28 -25.69 4.30 -13.58
N SER A 29 -26.63 3.51 -14.08
CA SER A 29 -26.91 2.16 -13.56
C SER A 29 -25.74 1.21 -13.78
N VAL A 30 -25.03 1.26 -14.91
CA VAL A 30 -23.82 0.46 -15.11
C VAL A 30 -22.69 0.97 -14.19
N PHE A 31 -22.54 2.27 -13.99
CA PHE A 31 -21.48 2.82 -13.14
C PHE A 31 -21.76 2.65 -11.63
N PHE A 32 -23.01 2.75 -11.17
CA PHE A 32 -23.39 2.66 -9.75
C PHE A 32 -23.93 1.28 -9.34
N PHE A 33 -24.68 0.61 -10.22
CA PHE A 33 -25.41 -0.63 -9.90
C PHE A 33 -24.76 -1.88 -10.49
N SER A 34 -23.86 -1.75 -11.47
CA SER A 34 -23.00 -2.91 -11.79
C SER A 34 -22.03 -3.09 -10.62
N GLU A 35 -22.00 -4.30 -10.07
CA GLU A 35 -21.03 -4.77 -9.08
C GLU A 35 -19.58 -4.72 -9.59
N ASN A 36 -19.36 -4.18 -10.79
CA ASN A 36 -18.12 -4.27 -11.53
C ASN A 36 -17.19 -3.10 -11.19
N ASN A 37 -16.62 -3.19 -10.00
CA ASN A 37 -15.17 -3.22 -9.83
C ASN A 37 -14.38 -1.92 -10.16
N VAL A 38 -14.87 -0.88 -10.85
CA VAL A 38 -14.04 0.31 -11.23
C VAL A 38 -13.37 0.98 -10.01
N ILE A 39 -14.13 1.21 -8.95
CA ILE A 39 -13.60 1.75 -7.68
C ILE A 39 -12.59 0.78 -7.05
N ARG A 40 -12.88 -0.52 -7.12
CA ARG A 40 -11.99 -1.58 -6.61
C ARG A 40 -10.73 -1.73 -7.46
N TRP A 41 -10.76 -1.53 -8.79
CA TRP A 41 -9.57 -1.52 -9.65
C TRP A 41 -8.64 -0.36 -9.34
N ILE A 42 -9.20 0.83 -9.02
CA ILE A 42 -8.41 1.97 -8.59
C ILE A 42 -7.71 1.64 -7.26
N ASN A 43 -8.44 1.11 -6.28
CA ASN A 43 -7.85 0.71 -4.99
C ASN A 43 -6.86 -0.45 -5.13
N THR A 44 -7.15 -1.45 -5.96
CA THR A 44 -6.25 -2.58 -6.24
C THR A 44 -4.94 -2.10 -6.87
N ARG A 45 -4.97 -1.07 -7.71
CA ARG A 45 -3.74 -0.53 -8.31
C ARG A 45 -2.82 0.10 -7.26
N PHE A 46 -3.38 0.79 -6.27
CA PHE A 46 -2.59 1.31 -5.14
C PHE A 46 -2.11 0.17 -4.23
N GLU A 47 -2.95 -0.84 -4.01
CA GLU A 47 -2.60 -2.01 -3.21
C GLU A 47 -1.42 -2.79 -3.81
N ILE A 48 -1.35 -2.93 -5.14
CA ILE A 48 -0.22 -3.59 -5.82
C ILE A 48 1.10 -2.85 -5.54
N SER A 49 1.12 -1.51 -5.60
CA SER A 49 2.35 -0.75 -5.33
C SER A 49 2.81 -0.92 -3.89
N ARG A 50 1.87 -0.97 -2.94
CA ARG A 50 2.17 -1.20 -1.52
C ARG A 50 2.67 -2.62 -1.28
N GLN A 51 2.06 -3.61 -1.94
CA GLN A 51 2.50 -5.01 -1.85
C GLN A 51 3.93 -5.18 -2.39
N GLU A 52 4.28 -4.51 -3.48
CA GLU A 52 5.64 -4.53 -4.03
C GLU A 52 6.66 -3.95 -3.05
N GLU A 53 6.34 -2.83 -2.40
CA GLU A 53 7.17 -2.20 -1.37
C GLU A 53 7.38 -3.15 -0.19
N ILE A 54 6.30 -3.76 0.31
CA ILE A 54 6.35 -4.75 1.40
C ILE A 54 7.23 -5.95 1.01
N ILE A 55 7.08 -6.48 -0.21
CA ILE A 55 7.92 -7.57 -0.71
C ILE A 55 9.39 -7.16 -0.75
N SER A 56 9.69 -5.94 -1.20
CA SER A 56 11.05 -5.42 -1.25
C SER A 56 11.68 -5.33 0.14
N GLU A 57 10.92 -4.89 1.14
CA GLU A 57 11.35 -4.78 2.53
C GLU A 57 11.59 -6.16 3.14
N TYR A 58 10.66 -7.11 2.96
CA TYR A 58 10.85 -8.49 3.43
C TYR A 58 12.07 -9.15 2.80
N ARG A 59 12.32 -8.95 1.50
CA ARG A 59 13.53 -9.47 0.84
C ARG A 59 14.80 -8.90 1.45
N LYS A 60 14.82 -7.61 1.78
CA LYS A 60 15.95 -6.96 2.47
C LYS A 60 16.15 -7.57 3.85
N ASN A 61 15.08 -7.73 4.63
CA ASN A 61 15.11 -8.31 5.97
C ASN A 61 15.61 -9.76 5.96
N ILE A 62 15.16 -10.58 4.99
CA ILE A 62 15.65 -11.96 4.81
C ILE A 62 17.15 -11.98 4.50
N LYS A 63 17.62 -11.11 3.60
CA LYS A 63 19.05 -11.01 3.27
C LYS A 63 19.88 -10.61 4.49
N GLU A 64 19.37 -9.70 5.31
CA GLU A 64 20.05 -9.27 6.53
C GLU A 64 20.06 -10.37 7.60
N ALA A 65 18.93 -11.03 7.83
CA ALA A 65 18.85 -12.18 8.72
C ALA A 65 19.79 -13.32 8.29
N GLY A 66 19.89 -13.57 6.97
CA GLY A 66 20.84 -14.52 6.40
C GLY A 66 22.29 -14.17 6.72
N ARG A 67 22.68 -12.90 6.58
CA ARG A 67 24.03 -12.43 6.97
C ARG A 67 24.31 -12.61 8.46
N ARG A 68 23.32 -12.34 9.32
CA ARG A 68 23.46 -12.56 10.77
C ARG A 68 23.62 -14.04 11.10
N LEU A 69 22.86 -14.91 10.44
CA LEU A 69 23.00 -16.37 10.59
C LEU A 69 24.36 -16.87 10.11
N GLU A 70 24.87 -16.32 9.01
CA GLU A 70 26.21 -16.64 8.52
C GLU A 70 27.28 -16.20 9.52
N ALA A 71 27.19 -14.98 10.06
CA ALA A 71 28.10 -14.51 11.11
C ALA A 71 28.08 -15.42 12.35
N LEU A 72 26.89 -15.89 12.77
CA LEU A 72 26.73 -16.82 13.88
C LEU A 72 27.29 -18.22 13.61
N GLY A 73 27.18 -18.71 12.37
CA GLY A 73 27.64 -20.03 11.96
C GLY A 73 29.08 -20.08 11.42
N SER A 74 29.71 -18.91 11.27
CA SER A 74 31.08 -18.75 10.79
C SER A 74 32.13 -18.99 11.88
N ASP A 75 33.37 -18.59 11.60
CA ASP A 75 34.51 -18.79 12.49
C ASP A 75 34.32 -18.12 13.87
N LEU A 76 35.03 -18.62 14.88
CA LEU A 76 34.94 -18.18 16.27
C LEU A 76 35.18 -16.67 16.42
N ASP A 77 36.09 -16.11 15.62
CA ASP A 77 36.46 -14.68 15.62
C ASP A 77 35.30 -13.79 15.15
N THR A 78 34.56 -14.24 14.13
CA THR A 78 33.39 -13.53 13.61
C THR A 78 32.22 -13.61 14.59
N LEU A 79 32.07 -14.75 15.27
CA LEU A 79 31.06 -14.91 16.32
C LEU A 79 31.35 -14.03 17.54
N GLU A 80 32.61 -13.92 17.96
CA GLU A 80 33.02 -13.03 19.05
C GLU A 80 32.74 -11.57 18.68
N THR A 81 33.10 -11.14 17.48
CA THR A 81 32.82 -9.78 16.98
C THR A 81 31.32 -9.49 16.99
N PHE A 82 30.50 -10.42 16.49
CA PHE A 82 29.04 -10.30 16.51
C PHE A 82 28.48 -10.17 17.95
N ALA A 83 28.96 -11.00 18.88
CA ALA A 83 28.53 -10.95 20.28
C ALA A 83 28.93 -9.65 20.97
N ARG A 84 30.12 -9.10 20.66
CA ARG A 84 30.60 -7.84 21.20
C ARG A 84 29.86 -6.63 20.62
N GLU A 85 29.62 -6.59 19.32
CA GLU A 85 28.98 -5.44 18.66
C GLU A 85 27.47 -5.39 18.85
N ASP A 86 26.76 -6.51 18.62
CA ASP A 86 25.30 -6.53 18.65
C ASP A 86 24.73 -6.73 20.07
N PHE A 87 25.49 -7.38 20.96
CA PHE A 87 25.02 -7.75 22.31
C PHE A 87 25.89 -7.20 23.45
N TYR A 88 26.97 -6.47 23.15
CA TYR A 88 27.86 -5.87 24.15
C TYR A 88 28.45 -6.89 25.13
N PHE A 89 28.67 -8.13 24.67
CA PHE A 89 29.35 -9.14 25.48
C PHE A 89 30.81 -8.74 25.72
N HIS A 90 31.33 -9.10 26.89
CA HIS A 90 32.69 -8.78 27.31
C HIS A 90 33.24 -9.89 28.19
N GLU A 91 34.57 -10.00 28.26
CA GLU A 91 35.19 -10.96 29.16
C GLU A 91 35.11 -10.50 30.63
N PRO A 92 35.23 -11.43 31.60
CA PRO A 92 35.33 -11.08 33.01
C PRO A 92 36.54 -10.17 33.28
N GLY A 93 36.30 -8.95 33.75
CA GLY A 93 37.34 -7.94 34.02
C GLY A 93 37.51 -6.88 32.93
N GLU A 94 36.70 -6.93 31.87
CA GLU A 94 36.61 -5.92 30.82
C GLU A 94 35.42 -4.98 31.07
N ASP A 95 35.61 -3.67 30.85
CA ASP A 95 34.57 -2.64 31.01
C ASP A 95 34.04 -2.18 29.65
N VAL A 96 32.72 -2.16 29.46
CA VAL A 96 32.05 -1.69 28.23
C VAL A 96 31.49 -0.28 28.43
N PHE A 97 31.88 0.64 27.55
CA PHE A 97 31.40 2.03 27.57
C PHE A 97 30.46 2.30 26.39
N VAL A 98 29.22 2.69 26.68
CA VAL A 98 28.25 3.13 25.66
C VAL A 98 28.17 4.66 25.68
N CYS A 99 28.72 5.32 24.66
CA CYS A 99 28.66 6.77 24.52
C CYS A 99 27.35 7.19 23.86
N MET A 100 26.47 7.85 24.61
CA MET A 100 25.25 8.45 24.07
C MET A 100 25.57 9.85 23.52
N PRO A 101 25.11 10.22 22.31
CA PRO A 101 25.24 11.59 21.84
C PRO A 101 24.37 12.54 22.68
N GLU A 102 24.90 13.72 23.00
CA GLU A 102 24.15 14.81 23.65
C GLU A 102 23.12 15.47 22.72
#